data_AF-A0A7V8BDK1-F1
#
_entry.id   AF-A0A7V8BDK1-F1
#
_cell.length_a   1.000
_cell.length_b   1.000
_cell.length_c   1.000
_cell.angle_alpha   90.00
_cell.angle_beta   90.00
_cell.angle_gamma   90.00
#
_symmetry.space_group_name_H-M   'P 1'
#
loop_
_entity.id
_entity.type
_entity.pdbx_description
1 polymer ?
#
loop_
_entity_poly.entity_id
_entity_poly.type
_entity_poly.pdbx_seq_one_letter_code
_entity_poly.pdbx_strand_id
1 'polypeptide(L)'
;MHFMFLILAILLYLVVWGLFQTNPKGVPKKNLLIYNLAVLVVAATLGPIVGYYLYLDASVVRAHDKGLPAYLGIMAGGTAFLIVVAAAGMVRNLVVFPLSRRQVETPADSNQPPQA
;
A
#
# COMPACT_ATOMS: atom_id res chain seq x y z
N MET A 1 8.03 -0.87 -23.95
CA MET A 1 7.83 -1.84 -22.84
C MET A 1 8.73 -1.52 -21.64
N HIS A 2 10.06 -1.41 -21.79
CA HIS A 2 10.98 -1.18 -20.65
C HIS A 2 10.68 0.08 -19.81
N PHE A 3 10.34 1.20 -20.46
CA PHE A 3 9.96 2.43 -19.76
C PHE A 3 8.74 2.26 -18.84
N MET A 4 7.77 1.42 -19.21
CA MET A 4 6.60 1.16 -18.37
C MET A 4 6.94 0.29 -17.16
N PHE A 5 7.78 -0.72 -17.34
CA PHE A 5 8.28 -1.52 -16.22
C PHE A 5 9.08 -0.65 -15.24
N LEU A 6 9.82 0.33 -15.76
CA LEU A 6 10.54 1.30 -14.93
C LEU A 6 9.59 2.20 -14.15
N ILE A 7 8.55 2.75 -14.79
CA ILE A 7 7.50 3.51 -14.08
C ILE A 7 6.81 2.66 -13.02
N LEU A 8 6.46 1.41 -13.34
CA LEU A 8 5.83 0.49 -12.40
C LEU A 8 6.73 0.21 -11.20
N ALA A 9 8.03 -0.01 -11.43
CA ALA A 9 9.00 -0.21 -10.35
C ALA A 9 9.13 1.04 -9.46
N ILE A 10 9.16 2.24 -10.05
CA ILE A 10 9.20 3.51 -9.30
C ILE A 10 7.92 3.68 -8.48
N LEU A 11 6.74 3.46 -9.07
CA LEU A 11 5.46 3.57 -8.37
C LEU A 11 5.36 2.56 -7.22
N LEU A 12 5.78 1.31 -7.45
CA LEU A 12 5.83 0.28 -6.42
C LEU A 12 6.73 0.71 -5.27
N TYR A 13 7.93 1.22 -5.57
CA TYR A 13 8.85 1.75 -4.57
C TYR A 13 8.22 2.89 -3.77
N LEU A 14 7.65 3.90 -4.44
CA LEU A 14 7.02 5.05 -3.78
C LEU A 14 5.85 4.65 -2.89
N VAL A 15 5.06 3.65 -3.28
CA VAL A 15 3.89 3.19 -2.54
C VAL A 15 4.28 2.37 -1.32
N VAL A 16 5.24 1.45 -1.48
CA VAL A 16 5.81 0.71 -0.35
C VAL A 16 6.46 1.70 0.62
N TRP A 17 7.28 2.62 0.11
CA TRP A 17 7.89 3.69 0.91
C TRP A 17 6.83 4.51 1.65
N GLY A 18 5.81 4.99 0.95
CA GLY A 18 4.72 5.78 1.53
C GLY A 18 3.94 5.02 2.61
N LEU A 19 3.71 3.72 2.43
CA LEU A 19 3.05 2.88 3.43
C LEU A 19 3.84 2.84 4.75
N PHE A 20 5.18 2.77 4.68
CA PHE A 20 6.04 2.79 5.85
C PHE A 20 6.26 4.19 6.43
N GLN A 21 6.27 5.25 5.60
CA GLN A 21 6.47 6.62 6.07
C GLN A 21 5.24 7.22 6.75
N THR A 22 4.04 6.74 6.40
CA THR A 22 2.75 7.19 6.96
C THR A 22 2.39 6.52 8.30
N ASN A 23 3.38 5.96 9.01
CA ASN A 23 3.16 5.26 10.26
C ASN A 23 2.57 6.20 11.34
N PRO A 24 1.45 5.85 11.98
CA PRO A 24 0.86 6.66 13.03
C PRO A 24 1.79 6.71 14.25
N LYS A 25 2.01 7.92 14.78
CA LYS A 25 2.77 8.13 16.03
C LYS A 25 2.01 7.53 17.22
N GLY A 26 2.73 7.04 18.23
CA GLY A 26 2.14 6.47 19.45
C GLY A 26 1.62 5.03 19.32
N VAL A 27 2.01 4.29 18.27
CA VAL A 27 1.68 2.88 18.07
C VAL A 27 2.96 2.02 18.09
N PRO A 28 2.97 0.84 18.75
CA PRO A 28 4.14 -0.03 18.79
C PRO A 28 4.58 -0.46 17.38
N LYS A 29 5.86 -0.20 17.06
CA LYS A 29 6.48 -0.45 15.75
C LYS A 29 6.29 -1.89 15.24
N LYS A 30 6.30 -2.88 16.14
CA LYS A 30 6.10 -4.30 15.78
C LYS A 30 4.72 -4.55 15.16
N ASN A 31 3.66 -3.99 15.74
CA ASN A 31 2.29 -4.18 15.25
C ASN A 31 2.09 -3.48 13.89
N LEU A 32 2.71 -2.31 13.70
CA LEU A 32 2.70 -1.62 12.42
C LEU A 32 3.40 -2.40 11.32
N LEU A 33 4.56 -2.99 11.64
CA LEU A 33 5.30 -3.79 10.67
C LEU A 33 4.51 -5.03 10.24
N ILE A 34 3.91 -5.76 11.19
CA ILE A 34 3.08 -6.93 10.89
C ILE A 34 1.90 -6.55 10.00
N TYR A 35 1.20 -5.44 10.32
CA TYR A 35 0.09 -4.98 9.51
C TYR A 35 0.52 -4.59 8.10
N ASN A 36 1.59 -3.80 7.95
CA ASN A 36 2.09 -3.39 6.64
C ASN A 36 2.53 -4.60 5.80
N LEU A 37 3.20 -5.58 6.43
CA LEU A 37 3.59 -6.82 5.75
C LEU A 37 2.37 -7.62 5.30
N ALA A 38 1.36 -7.78 6.16
CA ALA A 38 0.12 -8.47 5.82
C ALA A 38 -0.59 -7.81 4.63
N VAL A 39 -0.66 -6.48 4.63
CA VAL A 39 -1.23 -5.70 3.52
C VAL A 39 -0.45 -5.93 2.23
N LEU A 40 0.89 -5.90 2.27
CA LEU A 40 1.71 -6.14 1.09
C LEU A 40 1.52 -7.55 0.54
N VAL A 41 1.43 -8.57 1.40
CA VAL A 41 1.15 -9.95 0.97
C VAL A 41 -0.22 -10.05 0.31
N VAL A 42 -1.26 -9.45 0.90
CA VAL A 42 -2.60 -9.44 0.31
C VAL A 42 -2.62 -8.72 -1.03
N ALA A 43 -2.01 -7.54 -1.12
CA ALA A 43 -1.96 -6.76 -2.35
C ALA A 43 -1.15 -7.48 -3.44
N ALA A 44 0.00 -8.06 -3.09
CA ALA A 44 0.84 -8.84 -4.01
C ALA A 44 0.17 -10.12 -4.50
N THR A 45 -0.85 -10.61 -3.79
CA THR A 45 -1.65 -11.77 -4.22
C THR A 45 -2.82 -11.33 -5.11
N LEU A 46 -3.57 -10.31 -4.68
CA LEU A 46 -4.75 -9.82 -5.41
C LEU A 46 -4.40 -9.15 -6.74
N GLY A 47 -3.30 -8.39 -6.80
CA GLY A 47 -2.86 -7.71 -8.02
C GLY A 47 -2.68 -8.66 -9.20
N PRO A 48 -1.84 -9.71 -9.09
CA PRO A 48 -1.67 -10.72 -10.13
C PRO A 48 -2.96 -11.47 -10.48
N ILE A 49 -3.82 -11.77 -9.50
CA ILE A 49 -5.11 -12.44 -9.75
C ILE A 49 -5.98 -11.57 -10.66
N VAL A 50 -6.17 -10.29 -10.30
CA VAL A 50 -6.98 -9.35 -11.10
C VAL A 50 -6.35 -9.13 -12.48
N GLY A 51 -5.03 -8.95 -12.54
CA GLY A 51 -4.30 -8.78 -13.80
C GLY A 51 -4.41 -10.01 -14.70
N TYR A 52 -4.38 -11.22 -14.13
CA TYR A 52 -4.52 -12.47 -14.87
C TYR A 52 -5.92 -12.65 -15.44
N TYR A 53 -6.97 -12.41 -14.66
CA TYR A 53 -8.35 -12.49 -15.16
C TYR A 53 -8.60 -11.50 -16.31
N LEU A 54 -8.10 -10.28 -16.20
CA LEU A 54 -8.24 -9.27 -17.26
C LEU A 54 -7.36 -9.55 -18.48
N TYR A 55 -6.19 -10.17 -18.27
CA TYR A 55 -5.36 -10.67 -19.36
C TYR A 55 -6.11 -11.75 -20.16
N LEU A 56 -6.71 -12.73 -19.47
CA LEU A 56 -7.48 -13.79 -20.11
C LEU A 56 -8.65 -13.22 -20.92
N ASP A 57 -9.43 -12.32 -20.33
CA ASP A 57 -10.55 -11.66 -21.01
C ASP A 57 -10.09 -10.88 -22.26
N ALA A 58 -9.06 -10.05 -22.12
CA ALA A 58 -8.49 -9.29 -23.22
C ALA A 58 -7.88 -10.19 -24.31
N SER A 59 -7.33 -11.35 -23.94
CA SER A 59 -6.76 -12.30 -24.90
C SER A 59 -7.82 -12.93 -25.81
N VAL A 60 -9.07 -13.04 -25.33
CA VAL A 60 -10.20 -13.56 -26.12
C VAL A 60 -10.83 -12.44 -26.95
N VAL A 61 -11.09 -11.28 -26.36
CA VAL A 61 -11.82 -10.17 -27.01
C VAL A 61 -10.94 -9.38 -27.98
N ARG A 62 -9.63 -9.27 -27.72
CA ARG A 62 -8.68 -8.43 -28.49
C ARG A 62 -7.47 -9.22 -28.99
N ALA A 63 -7.70 -10.46 -29.42
CA ALA A 63 -6.66 -11.39 -29.87
C ALA A 63 -5.80 -10.87 -31.05
N HIS A 64 -6.35 -9.97 -31.88
CA HIS A 64 -5.64 -9.41 -33.04
C HIS A 64 -4.57 -8.37 -32.68
N ASP A 65 -4.65 -7.75 -31.49
CA ASP A 65 -3.72 -6.71 -31.06
C ASP A 65 -2.55 -7.33 -30.27
N LYS A 66 -1.44 -7.61 -30.96
CA LYS A 66 -0.24 -8.19 -30.34
C LYS A 66 0.28 -7.31 -29.20
N GLY A 67 0.25 -7.84 -27.98
CA GLY A 67 0.79 -7.20 -26.78
C GLY A 67 -0.19 -6.34 -25.98
N LEU A 68 -1.38 -6.05 -26.51
CA LEU A 68 -2.42 -5.29 -25.80
C LEU A 68 -3.01 -6.05 -24.59
N PRO A 69 -3.29 -7.37 -24.66
CA PRO A 69 -3.77 -8.12 -23.50
C PRO A 69 -2.77 -8.10 -22.34
N ALA A 70 -1.49 -8.29 -22.64
CA ALA A 70 -0.41 -8.25 -21.64
C ALA A 70 -0.31 -6.86 -20.99
N TYR A 71 -0.40 -5.80 -21.79
CA TYR A 71 -0.42 -4.43 -21.31
C TYR A 71 -1.61 -4.18 -20.35
N LEU A 72 -2.81 -4.59 -20.74
CA LEU A 72 -4.02 -4.42 -19.92
C LEU A 72 -3.90 -5.19 -18.60
N GLY A 73 -3.41 -6.43 -18.64
CA GLY A 73 -3.20 -7.24 -17.45
C GLY A 73 -2.20 -6.60 -16.47
N ILE A 74 -1.07 -6.11 -16.96
CA ILE A 74 -0.05 -5.44 -16.12
C ILE A 74 -0.58 -4.14 -15.52
N MET A 75 -1.22 -3.29 -16.34
CA MET A 75 -1.80 -2.03 -15.88
C MET A 75 -2.86 -2.29 -14.82
N ALA A 76 -3.83 -3.17 -15.09
CA ALA A 76 -4.92 -3.44 -14.16
C ALA A 76 -4.45 -4.13 -12.88
N GLY A 77 -3.51 -5.08 -12.99
CA GLY A 77 -2.91 -5.72 -11.82
C GLY A 77 -2.14 -4.72 -10.94
N GLY A 78 -1.38 -3.81 -11.55
CA GLY A 78 -0.72 -2.71 -10.85
C GLY A 78 -1.72 -1.77 -10.17
N THR A 79 -2.77 -1.35 -10.87
CA THR A 79 -3.83 -0.51 -10.29
C THR A 79 -4.54 -1.19 -9.12
N ALA A 80 -4.89 -2.47 -9.25
CA ALA A 80 -5.52 -3.24 -8.18
C ALA A 80 -4.62 -3.31 -6.93
N PHE A 81 -3.31 -3.57 -7.12
CA PHE A 81 -2.34 -3.53 -6.03
C PHE A 81 -2.35 -2.17 -5.32
N LEU A 82 -2.27 -1.07 -6.07
CA LEU A 82 -2.24 0.29 -5.52
C LEU A 82 -3.52 0.60 -4.72
N ILE A 83 -4.69 0.21 -5.25
CA ILE A 83 -5.98 0.39 -4.57
C ILE A 83 -6.00 -0.36 -3.24
N VAL A 84 -5.56 -1.62 -3.21
CA VAL A 84 -5.52 -2.42 -1.98
C VAL A 84 -4.62 -1.79 -0.94
N VAL A 85 -3.41 -1.36 -1.31
CA VAL A 85 -2.47 -0.71 -0.38
C VAL A 85 -3.02 0.62 0.14
N ALA A 86 -3.59 1.44 -0.73
CA ALA A 86 -4.17 2.73 -0.34
C ALA A 86 -5.37 2.54 0.60
N ALA A 87 -6.30 1.65 0.25
CA ALA A 87 -7.46 1.31 1.08
C ALA A 87 -7.02 0.76 2.45
N ALA A 88 -6.05 -0.14 2.47
CA ALA A 88 -5.53 -0.70 3.71
C ALA A 88 -4.81 0.34 4.58
N GLY A 89 -4.10 1.30 3.99
CA GLY A 89 -3.51 2.44 4.69
C GLY A 89 -4.57 3.33 5.35
N MET A 90 -5.69 3.58 4.66
CA MET A 90 -6.83 4.29 5.24
C MET A 90 -7.47 3.50 6.40
N VAL A 91 -7.76 2.21 6.20
CA VAL A 91 -8.31 1.33 7.25
C VAL A 91 -7.38 1.27 8.46
N ARG A 92 -6.06 1.15 8.24
CA ARG A 92 -5.04 1.19 9.29
C ARG A 92 -5.14 2.46 10.13
N ASN A 93 -5.25 3.61 9.46
CA ASN A 93 -5.19 4.92 10.11
C ASN A 93 -6.50 5.31 10.81
N LEU A 94 -7.65 4.90 10.26
CA LEU A 94 -8.98 5.29 10.73
C LEU A 94 -9.61 4.26 11.68
N VAL A 95 -9.39 2.97 11.43
CA VAL A 95 -10.11 1.88 12.13
C VAL A 95 -9.19 1.12 13.08
N VAL A 96 -8.01 0.69 12.60
CA VAL A 96 -7.11 -0.16 13.40
C VAL A 96 -6.37 0.67 14.46
N PHE A 97 -5.85 1.83 14.07
CA PHE A 97 -5.13 2.75 14.96
C PHE A 97 -5.75 4.15 14.93
N PRO A 98 -7.00 4.31 15.41
CA PRO A 98 -7.69 5.59 15.41
C PRO A 98 -6.92 6.61 16.27
N LEU A 99 -7.04 7.89 15.91
CA LEU A 99 -6.38 9.00 16.62
C LEU A 99 -6.67 8.97 18.13
N SER A 100 -7.89 8.58 18.53
CA SER A 100 -8.32 8.51 19.93
C SER A 100 -7.59 7.46 20.78
N ARG A 101 -6.94 6.47 20.16
CA ARG A 101 -6.21 5.39 20.86
C ARG A 101 -4.69 5.52 20.76
N ARG A 102 -4.19 6.61 20.16
CA ARG A 102 -2.75 6.86 20.06
C ARG A 102 -2.26 7.44 21.37
N GLN A 103 -1.15 6.92 21.88
CA GLN A 103 -0.49 7.53 23.02
C GLN A 103 0.01 8.90 22.59
N VAL A 104 -0.51 9.96 23.22
CA VAL A 104 0.09 11.28 23.15
C VAL A 104 1.35 11.19 23.98
N GLU A 105 2.53 11.28 23.35
CA GLU A 105 3.75 11.64 24.07
C GLU A 105 3.51 13.05 24.60
N THR A 106 3.02 13.16 25.84
CA THR A 106 3.01 14.42 26.56
C THR A 106 4.47 14.91 26.58
N PRO A 107 4.79 16.08 26.02
CA PRO A 107 6.13 16.63 26.17
C PRO A 107 6.41 16.69 27.67
N ALA A 108 7.50 16.09 28.13
CA ALA A 108 7.96 16.28 29.48
C ALA A 108 8.12 17.78 29.66
N ASP A 109 7.27 18.38 30.49
CA ASP A 109 7.25 19.79 30.77
C ASP A 109 8.57 20.12 31.49
N SER A 110 9.58 20.56 30.73
CA SER A 110 10.91 20.88 31.24
C SER A 110 10.91 22.11 32.16
N ASN A 111 9.73 22.66 32.47
CA ASN A 111 9.50 23.85 33.27
C ASN A 111 8.84 23.57 34.63
N GLN A 112 8.76 22.32 35.08
CA GLN A 112 8.24 22.05 36.42
C GLN A 112 9.31 22.42 37.47
N PRO A 113 9.13 23.51 38.26
CA PRO A 113 10.09 23.87 39.29
C PRO A 113 10.15 22.76 40.34
N PRO A 114 11.32 22.56 40.99
CA PRO A 114 11.45 21.57 42.05
C PRO A 114 10.38 21.84 43.12
N GLN A 115 9.56 20.83 43.41
CA GLN A 115 8.65 20.88 44.54
C GLN A 115 9.51 20.97 45.81
N ALA A 116 9.35 22.07 46.52
CA ALA A 116 9.99 22.36 47.81
C ALA A 116 9.38 21.53 48.94
#